data_AF-A0AAU0H8T3-F1
#
_entry.id   AF-A0AAU0H8T3-F1
#
_cell.length_a   1.000
_cell.length_b   1.000
_cell.length_c   1.000
_cell.angle_alpha   90.00
_cell.angle_beta   90.00
_cell.angle_gamma   90.00
#
_symmetry.space_group_name_H-M   'P 1'
#
loop_
_entity.id
_entity.type
_entity.pdbx_description
1 polymer ?
#
loop_
_entity_poly.entity_id
_entity_poly.type
_entity_poly.pdbx_seq_one_letter_code
_entity_poly.pdbx_strand_id
1 'polypeptide(L)'
;MEALSEKSKQNSQLGLTYATLNAGLDEGKIDATLNKIDSGELSLDSGILSNYLEFNQQKLASQLSSLAKNLGVENETSFLVDEEGLSIIEPSDKNQRLTRYIEKDDNLRELISQTSKLSQLVEWEDAKTQAAILTETGVVEEKVQHFLLQSREVVNNTNTFTFSQDGFGFSSDGHTKRIIESTSEDTGDNSNQ
;
A
#
# COMPACT_ATOMS: atom_id res chain seq x y z
N MET A 1 13.03 -7.88 34.95
CA MET A 1 13.85 -8.71 34.05
C MET A 1 13.06 -9.15 32.81
N GLU A 2 11.78 -9.51 32.91
CA GLU A 2 10.91 -9.83 31.76
C GLU A 2 10.82 -8.72 30.69
N ALA A 3 10.55 -7.47 31.06
CA ALA A 3 10.42 -6.38 30.09
C ALA A 3 11.70 -6.10 29.27
N LEU A 4 12.89 -6.39 29.82
CA LEU A 4 14.16 -6.27 29.10
C LEU A 4 14.38 -7.43 28.12
N SER A 5 13.92 -8.64 28.48
CA SER A 5 13.94 -9.82 27.62
C SER A 5 13.01 -9.65 26.42
N GLU A 6 11.80 -9.15 26.65
CA GLU A 6 10.80 -8.89 25.61
C GLU A 6 11.29 -7.83 24.61
N LYS A 7 11.86 -6.73 25.13
CA LYS A 7 12.43 -5.65 24.31
C LYS A 7 13.63 -6.12 23.49
N SER A 8 14.44 -7.03 24.03
CA SER A 8 15.57 -7.63 23.30
C SER A 8 15.11 -8.57 22.19
N LYS A 9 14.04 -9.34 22.41
CA LYS A 9 13.44 -10.19 21.38
C LYS A 9 12.84 -9.34 20.26
N GLN A 10 12.09 -8.30 20.60
CA GLN A 10 11.55 -7.34 19.62
C GLN A 10 12.66 -6.70 18.78
N ASN A 11 13.74 -6.22 19.40
CA ASN A 11 14.89 -5.67 18.67
C ASN A 11 15.57 -6.68 17.74
N SER A 12 15.67 -7.95 18.17
CA SER A 12 16.27 -9.01 17.37
C SER A 12 15.38 -9.38 16.18
N GLN A 13 14.06 -9.43 16.40
CA GLN A 13 13.06 -9.65 15.36
C GLN A 13 13.10 -8.51 14.33
N LEU A 14 13.11 -7.25 14.80
CA LEU A 14 13.25 -6.06 13.95
C LEU A 14 14.52 -6.11 13.09
N GLY A 15 15.65 -6.54 13.66
CA GLY A 15 16.92 -6.68 12.94
C GLY A 15 16.89 -7.77 11.86
N LEU A 16 16.28 -8.92 12.14
CA LEU A 16 16.12 -10.01 11.18
C LEU A 16 15.14 -9.64 10.06
N THR A 17 14.07 -8.94 10.41
CA THR A 17 13.07 -8.48 9.46
C THR A 17 13.64 -7.40 8.54
N TYR A 18 14.43 -6.46 9.08
CA TYR A 18 15.17 -5.49 8.25
C TYR A 18 16.17 -6.18 7.32
N ALA A 19 16.91 -7.18 7.81
CA ALA A 19 17.85 -7.94 6.98
C ALA A 19 17.14 -8.74 5.87
N THR A 20 15.98 -9.33 6.17
CA THR A 20 15.17 -10.08 5.19
C THR A 20 14.59 -9.16 4.12
N LEU A 21 14.11 -7.99 4.53
CA LEU A 21 13.59 -6.99 3.61
C LEU A 21 14.71 -6.40 2.76
N ASN A 22 15.85 -6.04 3.36
CA ASN A 22 17.02 -5.55 2.65
C ASN A 22 17.61 -6.58 1.68
N ALA A 23 17.69 -7.86 2.07
CA ALA A 23 18.09 -8.93 1.17
C ALA A 23 17.08 -9.13 0.03
N GLY A 24 15.78 -8.99 0.31
CA GLY A 24 14.73 -9.00 -0.72
C GLY A 24 14.93 -7.87 -1.74
N LEU A 25 15.28 -6.67 -1.28
CA LEU A 25 15.55 -5.51 -2.15
C LEU A 25 16.84 -5.68 -2.96
N ASP A 26 17.92 -6.13 -2.32
CA ASP A 26 19.23 -6.28 -2.95
C ASP A 26 19.24 -7.43 -3.97
N GLU A 27 18.40 -8.45 -3.77
CA GLU A 27 18.31 -9.63 -4.65
C GLU A 27 17.17 -9.57 -5.69
N GLY A 28 16.39 -8.48 -5.75
CA GLY A 28 15.22 -8.38 -6.64
C GLY A 28 14.13 -9.40 -6.30
N LYS A 29 14.00 -9.77 -5.02
CA LYS A 29 13.06 -10.76 -4.48
C LYS A 29 12.05 -10.15 -3.53
N ILE A 30 11.90 -8.83 -3.55
CA ILE A 30 11.00 -8.13 -2.65
C ILE A 30 9.57 -8.66 -2.78
N ASP A 31 9.12 -9.07 -3.98
CA ASP A 31 7.80 -9.67 -4.19
C ASP A 31 7.62 -10.95 -3.36
N ALA A 32 8.63 -11.81 -3.31
CA ALA A 32 8.60 -13.00 -2.46
C ALA A 32 8.57 -12.65 -0.96
N THR A 33 9.22 -11.54 -0.57
CA THR A 33 9.15 -11.04 0.80
C THR A 33 7.76 -10.48 1.12
N LEU A 34 7.18 -9.66 0.22
CA LEU A 34 5.82 -9.11 0.35
C LEU A 34 4.77 -10.22 0.41
N ASN A 35 4.93 -11.30 -0.35
CA ASN A 35 4.04 -12.46 -0.29
C ASN A 35 4.11 -13.20 1.05
N LYS A 36 5.30 -13.30 1.67
CA LYS A 36 5.44 -13.87 3.02
C LYS A 36 4.79 -13.01 4.10
N ILE A 37 4.77 -11.69 3.89
CA ILE A 37 4.11 -10.74 4.80
C ILE A 37 2.60 -10.91 4.68
N ASP A 38 2.10 -10.97 3.44
CA ASP A 38 0.68 -11.19 3.15
C ASP A 38 0.17 -12.55 3.66
N SER A 39 0.98 -13.61 3.54
CA SER A 39 0.64 -14.94 4.07
C SER A 39 0.76 -15.07 5.59
N GLY A 40 1.35 -14.07 6.26
CA GLY A 40 1.62 -14.08 7.70
C GLY A 40 2.84 -14.92 8.10
N GLU A 41 3.61 -15.46 7.14
CA GLU A 41 4.89 -16.13 7.40
C GLU A 41 5.95 -15.17 7.94
N LEU A 42 5.85 -13.88 7.59
CA LEU A 42 6.70 -12.81 8.10
C LEU A 42 5.84 -11.72 8.76
N SER A 43 5.93 -11.59 10.08
CA SER A 43 5.34 -10.46 10.79
C SER A 43 6.26 -9.24 10.70
N LEU A 44 5.74 -8.13 10.20
CA LEU A 44 6.43 -6.84 10.12
C LEU A 44 5.84 -5.85 11.12
N ASP A 45 6.70 -4.93 11.58
CA ASP A 45 6.26 -3.73 12.29
C ASP A 45 5.65 -2.75 11.29
N SER A 46 4.50 -2.16 11.61
CA SER A 46 3.81 -1.23 10.72
C SER A 46 4.67 0.00 10.40
N GLY A 47 5.49 0.45 11.35
CA GLY A 47 6.43 1.55 11.14
C GLY A 47 7.49 1.24 10.08
N ILE A 48 7.96 -0.01 10.00
CA ILE A 48 8.90 -0.43 8.94
C ILE A 48 8.22 -0.39 7.57
N LEU A 49 7.01 -0.94 7.45
CA LEU A 49 6.27 -0.95 6.20
C LEU A 49 5.99 0.48 5.70
N SER A 50 5.53 1.37 6.58
CA SER A 50 5.25 2.76 6.24
C SER A 50 6.50 3.53 5.82
N ASN A 51 7.64 3.32 6.50
CA ASN A 51 8.91 3.96 6.10
C ASN A 51 9.36 3.49 4.70
N TYR A 52 9.18 2.20 4.39
CA TYR A 52 9.52 1.66 3.07
C TYR A 52 8.58 2.15 1.98
N LEU A 53 7.28 2.23 2.27
CA LEU A 53 6.30 2.83 1.38
C LEU A 53 6.68 4.28 1.07
N GLU A 54 6.96 5.10 2.09
CA GLU A 54 7.34 6.50 1.92
C GLU A 54 8.62 6.64 1.06
N PHE A 55 9.63 5.83 1.34
CA PHE A 55 10.87 5.83 0.56
C PHE A 55 10.63 5.51 -0.92
N ASN A 56 9.82 4.48 -1.20
CA ASN A 56 9.46 4.12 -2.57
C ASN A 56 8.60 5.20 -3.25
N GLN A 57 7.67 5.81 -2.52
CA GLN A 57 6.85 6.92 -3.02
C GLN A 57 7.71 8.14 -3.38
N GLN A 58 8.72 8.48 -2.57
CA GLN A 58 9.66 9.56 -2.88
C GLN A 58 10.49 9.26 -4.14
N LYS A 59 10.92 8.01 -4.32
CA LYS A 59 11.61 7.59 -5.55
C LYS A 59 10.70 7.69 -6.78
N LEU A 60 9.46 7.19 -6.68
CA LEU A 60 8.48 7.29 -7.75
C LEU A 60 8.20 8.74 -8.11
N ALA A 61 7.97 9.61 -7.13
CA ALA A 61 7.71 11.03 -7.36
C ALA A 61 8.83 11.67 -8.20
N SER A 62 10.09 11.38 -7.87
CA SER A 62 11.25 11.91 -8.60
C SER A 62 11.32 11.43 -10.05
N GLN A 63 11.15 10.12 -10.27
CA GLN A 63 11.20 9.54 -11.62
C GLN A 63 10.02 9.98 -12.48
N LEU A 64 8.82 9.96 -11.91
CA LEU A 64 7.59 10.31 -12.59
C LEU A 64 7.50 11.81 -12.90
N SER A 65 7.93 12.69 -12.00
CA SER A 65 7.99 14.14 -12.28
C SER A 65 8.92 14.45 -13.45
N SER A 66 10.08 13.80 -13.48
CA SER A 66 11.01 13.91 -14.61
C SER A 66 10.37 13.42 -15.91
N LEU A 67 9.59 12.34 -15.85
CA LEU A 67 8.90 11.75 -16.99
C LEU A 67 7.75 12.63 -17.51
N ALA A 68 6.88 13.14 -16.64
CA ALA A 68 5.80 14.08 -17.02
C ALA A 68 6.36 15.31 -17.74
N LYS A 69 7.44 15.90 -17.20
CA LYS A 69 8.09 17.08 -17.80
C LYS A 69 8.66 16.77 -19.18
N ASN A 70 9.28 15.60 -19.35
CA ASN A 70 9.91 15.21 -20.61
C ASN A 70 8.90 14.82 -21.69
N LEU A 71 7.75 14.25 -21.29
CA LEU A 71 6.74 13.75 -22.21
C LEU A 71 5.58 14.72 -22.44
N GLY A 72 5.47 15.79 -21.64
CA GLY A 72 4.35 16.73 -21.71
C GLY A 72 3.03 16.09 -21.31
N VAL A 73 3.02 15.32 -20.22
CA VAL A 73 1.81 14.65 -19.72
C VAL A 73 0.90 15.70 -19.09
N GLU A 74 -0.16 16.08 -19.80
CA GLU A 74 -1.14 17.09 -19.35
C GLU A 74 -2.36 16.49 -18.66
N ASN A 75 -2.62 15.20 -18.88
CA ASN A 75 -3.83 14.52 -18.39
C ASN A 75 -3.48 13.32 -17.52
N GLU A 76 -4.40 12.97 -16.65
CA GLU A 76 -4.33 11.77 -15.82
C GLU A 76 -4.22 10.50 -16.68
N THR A 77 -3.41 9.54 -16.21
CA THR A 77 -3.29 8.19 -16.76
C THR A 77 -3.39 7.17 -15.64
N SER A 78 -4.18 6.13 -15.85
CA SER A 78 -4.38 5.07 -14.86
C SER A 78 -4.02 3.70 -15.42
N PHE A 79 -3.39 2.90 -14.56
CA PHE A 79 -2.93 1.54 -14.83
C PHE A 79 -3.44 0.62 -13.72
N LEU A 80 -3.95 -0.55 -14.10
CA LEU A 80 -4.06 -1.67 -13.18
C LEU A 80 -2.66 -2.20 -12.89
N VAL A 81 -2.40 -2.52 -11.63
CA VAL A 81 -1.16 -3.12 -11.16
C VAL A 81 -1.49 -4.50 -10.59
N ASP A 82 -0.99 -5.54 -11.26
CA ASP A 82 -1.18 -6.94 -10.90
C ASP A 82 0.14 -7.73 -10.98
N GLU A 83 0.07 -9.04 -10.76
CA GLU A 83 1.24 -9.93 -10.82
C GLU A 83 1.87 -10.03 -12.22
N GLU A 84 1.12 -9.71 -13.28
CA GLU A 84 1.61 -9.70 -14.66
C GLU A 84 2.23 -8.33 -15.04
N GLY A 85 1.96 -7.29 -14.25
CA GLY A 85 2.59 -5.98 -14.30
C GLY A 85 1.58 -4.84 -14.39
N LEU A 86 1.79 -3.95 -15.36
CA LEU A 86 0.95 -2.76 -15.55
C LEU A 86 0.09 -2.88 -16.80
N SER A 87 -1.23 -2.77 -16.63
CA SER A 87 -2.20 -2.79 -17.72
C SER A 87 -2.98 -1.47 -17.78
N ILE A 88 -3.02 -0.81 -18.94
CA ILE A 88 -3.72 0.47 -19.07
C ILE A 88 -5.25 0.31 -18.98
N ILE A 89 -5.91 1.17 -18.20
CA ILE A 89 -7.38 1.14 -18.05
C ILE A 89 -8.06 1.84 -19.24
N GLU A 90 -7.59 3.03 -19.59
CA GLU A 90 -8.15 3.81 -20.71
C GLU A 90 -7.03 4.26 -21.66
N PRO A 91 -6.77 3.51 -22.75
CA PRO A 91 -5.76 3.89 -23.72
C PRO A 91 -6.21 5.13 -24.48
N SER A 92 -5.44 6.22 -24.35
CA SER A 92 -5.62 7.44 -25.14
C SER A 92 -4.36 7.73 -25.98
N ASP A 93 -4.54 8.31 -27.16
CA ASP A 93 -3.42 8.74 -28.03
C ASP A 93 -2.48 9.73 -27.32
N LYS A 94 -3.00 10.48 -26.35
CA LYS A 94 -2.22 11.47 -25.57
C LYS A 94 -1.31 10.81 -24.52
N ASN A 95 -1.68 9.63 -24.01
CA ASN A 95 -0.95 8.96 -22.94
C ASN A 95 -0.07 7.79 -23.44
N GLN A 96 -0.17 7.40 -24.72
CA GLN A 96 0.61 6.31 -25.32
C GLN A 96 2.14 6.44 -25.17
N ARG A 97 2.69 7.66 -25.10
CA ARG A 97 4.14 7.86 -24.92
C ARG A 97 4.58 7.51 -23.51
N LEU A 98 3.78 7.91 -22.51
CA LEU A 98 4.01 7.58 -21.12
C LEU A 98 3.88 6.08 -20.89
N THR A 99 2.80 5.47 -21.40
CA THR A 99 2.57 4.03 -21.35
C THR A 99 3.75 3.25 -21.93
N ARG A 100 4.17 3.57 -23.16
CA ARG A 100 5.32 2.90 -23.79
C ARG A 100 6.65 3.12 -23.07
N TYR A 101 6.79 4.23 -22.34
CA TYR A 101 7.98 4.45 -21.53
C TYR A 101 7.97 3.53 -20.31
N ILE A 102 6.88 3.55 -19.54
CA ILE A 102 6.71 2.69 -18.37
C ILE A 102 6.85 1.22 -18.77
N GLU A 103 6.19 0.77 -19.84
CA GLU A 103 6.32 -0.61 -20.35
C GLU A 103 7.76 -1.05 -20.68
N LYS A 104 8.65 -0.12 -21.02
CA LYS A 104 10.05 -0.40 -21.40
C LYS A 104 11.04 -0.24 -20.26
N ASP A 105 10.64 0.39 -19.17
CA ASP A 105 11.48 0.68 -18.02
C ASP A 105 11.16 -0.33 -16.92
N ASP A 106 11.81 -1.49 -16.97
CA ASP A 106 11.57 -2.59 -16.01
C ASP A 106 11.81 -2.15 -14.56
N ASN A 107 12.78 -1.26 -14.31
CA ASN A 107 13.04 -0.75 -12.96
C ASN A 107 11.86 0.11 -12.46
N LEU A 108 11.30 0.96 -13.33
CA LEU A 108 10.14 1.76 -12.98
C LEU A 108 8.90 0.89 -12.78
N ARG A 109 8.68 -0.13 -13.63
CA ARG A 109 7.58 -1.09 -13.48
C ARG A 109 7.66 -1.84 -12.16
N GLU A 110 8.85 -2.34 -11.84
CA GLU A 110 9.11 -3.04 -10.59
C GLU A 110 8.87 -2.10 -9.42
N LEU A 111 9.41 -0.88 -9.44
CA LEU A 111 9.17 0.11 -8.39
C LEU A 111 7.68 0.41 -8.21
N ILE A 112 6.89 0.57 -9.28
CA ILE A 112 5.44 0.78 -9.18
C ILE A 112 4.75 -0.45 -8.56
N SER A 113 5.09 -1.66 -9.01
CA SER A 113 4.53 -2.92 -8.47
C SER A 113 4.82 -3.08 -6.97
N GLN A 114 6.08 -2.93 -6.58
CA GLN A 114 6.51 -3.00 -5.19
C GLN A 114 5.78 -1.98 -4.31
N THR A 115 5.68 -0.73 -4.80
CA THR A 115 5.01 0.34 -4.05
C THR A 115 3.51 0.10 -3.92
N SER A 116 2.88 -0.42 -4.97
CA SER A 116 1.47 -0.83 -4.97
C SER A 116 1.20 -1.87 -3.88
N LYS A 117 1.98 -2.95 -3.85
CA LYS A 117 1.82 -4.01 -2.85
C LYS A 117 2.13 -3.52 -1.43
N LEU A 118 3.15 -2.67 -1.27
CA LEU A 118 3.45 -2.03 0.02
C LEU A 118 2.30 -1.16 0.52
N SER A 119 1.68 -0.37 -0.37
CA SER A 119 0.51 0.46 -0.01
C SER A 119 -0.65 -0.41 0.49
N GLN A 120 -0.99 -1.50 -0.20
CA GLN A 120 -2.03 -2.43 0.24
C GLN A 120 -1.72 -3.08 1.60
N LEU A 121 -0.45 -3.45 1.84
CA LEU A 121 -0.04 -4.05 3.12
C LEU A 121 -0.09 -3.04 4.27
N VAL A 122 0.35 -1.80 4.05
CA VAL A 122 0.26 -0.72 5.06
C VAL A 122 -1.20 -0.48 5.44
N GLU A 123 -2.09 -0.38 4.45
CA GLU A 123 -3.53 -0.19 4.70
C GLU A 123 -4.13 -1.34 5.52
N TRP A 124 -3.71 -2.58 5.25
CA TRP A 124 -4.16 -3.74 6.02
C TRP A 124 -3.62 -3.75 7.45
N GLU A 125 -2.37 -3.36 7.67
CA GLU A 125 -1.81 -3.19 9.02
C GLU A 125 -2.53 -2.08 9.81
N ASP A 126 -2.83 -0.97 9.15
CA ASP A 126 -3.59 0.13 9.75
C ASP A 126 -5.00 -0.32 10.14
N ALA A 127 -5.65 -1.13 9.29
CA ALA A 127 -6.95 -1.72 9.60
C ALA A 127 -6.86 -2.65 10.82
N LYS A 128 -5.86 -3.53 10.91
CA LYS A 128 -5.69 -4.39 12.09
C LYS A 128 -5.45 -3.58 13.36
N THR A 129 -4.66 -2.51 13.27
CA THR A 129 -4.40 -1.60 14.39
C THR A 129 -5.69 -0.90 14.84
N GLN A 130 -6.48 -0.40 13.90
CA GLN A 130 -7.77 0.21 14.20
C GLN A 130 -8.76 -0.79 14.80
N ALA A 131 -8.81 -2.02 14.30
CA ALA A 131 -9.67 -3.07 14.84
C ALA A 131 -9.34 -3.41 16.31
N ALA A 132 -8.04 -3.40 16.67
CA ALA A 132 -7.61 -3.54 18.05
C ALA A 132 -8.13 -2.38 18.93
N ILE A 133 -8.02 -1.14 18.46
CA ILE A 133 -8.55 0.05 19.15
C ILE A 133 -10.07 -0.04 19.31
N LEU A 134 -10.81 -0.45 18.27
CA LEU A 134 -12.27 -0.62 18.34
C LEU A 134 -12.65 -1.67 19.40
N THR A 135 -11.90 -2.77 19.46
CA THR A 135 -12.09 -3.82 20.46
C THR A 135 -11.85 -3.28 21.88
N GLU A 136 -10.75 -2.56 22.10
CA GLU A 136 -10.40 -1.98 23.39
C GLU A 136 -11.38 -0.91 23.86
N THR A 137 -12.01 -0.19 22.93
CA THR A 137 -13.03 0.83 23.20
C THR A 137 -14.44 0.27 23.37
N GLY A 138 -14.58 -1.06 23.33
CA GLY A 138 -15.84 -1.75 23.62
C GLY A 138 -16.82 -1.82 22.44
N VAL A 139 -16.34 -1.63 21.21
CA VAL A 139 -17.13 -1.90 20.01
C VAL A 139 -17.44 -3.39 19.94
N VAL A 140 -18.70 -3.73 19.65
CA VAL A 140 -19.14 -5.14 19.59
C VAL A 140 -18.38 -5.90 18.51
N GLU A 141 -18.06 -7.16 18.80
CA GLU A 141 -17.22 -8.02 17.96
C GLU A 141 -17.71 -8.08 16.51
N GLU A 142 -19.01 -8.19 16.28
CA GLU A 142 -19.62 -8.23 14.95
C GLU A 142 -19.24 -7.01 14.10
N LYS A 143 -19.24 -5.81 14.68
CA LYS A 143 -18.86 -4.57 13.99
C LYS A 143 -17.36 -4.54 13.68
N VAL A 144 -16.53 -5.06 14.60
CA VAL A 144 -15.08 -5.17 14.38
C VAL A 144 -14.79 -6.16 13.24
N GLN A 145 -15.48 -7.30 13.22
CA GLN A 145 -15.35 -8.30 12.15
C GLN A 145 -15.81 -7.73 10.80
N HIS A 146 -16.95 -7.01 10.76
CA HIS A 146 -17.43 -6.36 9.55
C HIS A 146 -16.41 -5.33 9.01
N PHE A 147 -15.87 -4.49 9.88
CA PHE A 147 -14.81 -3.53 9.54
C PHE A 147 -13.57 -4.23 8.94
N LEU A 148 -13.11 -5.32 9.55
CA LEU A 148 -11.96 -6.09 9.05
C LEU A 148 -12.25 -6.73 7.69
N LEU A 149 -13.48 -7.24 7.47
CA LEU A 149 -13.88 -7.81 6.18
C LEU A 149 -13.86 -6.76 5.08
N GLN A 150 -14.43 -5.57 5.31
CA GLN A 150 -14.38 -4.46 4.36
C GLN A 150 -12.95 -4.00 4.12
N SER A 151 -12.14 -3.88 5.17
CA SER A 151 -10.75 -3.42 5.05
C SER A 151 -9.89 -4.40 4.25
N ARG A 152 -10.18 -5.70 4.32
CA ARG A 152 -9.45 -6.74 3.59
C ARG A 152 -9.65 -6.67 2.07
N GLU A 153 -10.64 -5.94 1.57
CA GLU A 153 -10.80 -5.73 0.13
C GLU A 153 -9.58 -5.07 -0.50
N VAL A 154 -8.85 -4.22 0.24
CA VAL A 154 -7.66 -3.51 -0.26
C VAL A 154 -6.54 -4.45 -0.72
N VAL A 155 -6.36 -5.60 -0.06
CA VAL A 155 -5.34 -6.60 -0.41
C VAL A 155 -5.83 -7.64 -1.41
N ASN A 156 -7.15 -7.80 -1.54
CA ASN A 156 -7.76 -8.78 -2.44
C ASN A 156 -8.04 -8.22 -3.84
N ASN A 157 -8.15 -6.89 -3.97
CA ASN A 157 -8.46 -6.24 -5.23
C ASN A 157 -7.19 -5.80 -5.96
N THR A 158 -7.26 -5.77 -7.29
CA THR A 158 -6.22 -5.17 -8.14
C THR A 158 -6.10 -3.68 -7.81
N ASN A 159 -4.88 -3.24 -7.54
CA ASN A 159 -4.63 -1.84 -7.24
C ASN A 159 -4.57 -1.03 -8.55
N THR A 160 -5.12 0.17 -8.54
CA THR A 160 -4.97 1.13 -9.63
C THR A 160 -3.91 2.15 -9.28
N PHE A 161 -2.88 2.26 -10.12
CA PHE A 161 -1.89 3.33 -10.09
C PHE A 161 -2.35 4.46 -11.03
N THR A 162 -2.48 5.67 -10.48
CA THR A 162 -2.90 6.86 -11.21
C THR A 162 -1.78 7.89 -11.18
N PHE A 163 -1.52 8.54 -12.32
CA PHE A 163 -0.45 9.53 -12.47
C PHE A 163 -0.86 10.72 -13.35
N SER A 164 -0.42 11.91 -12.95
CA SER A 164 -0.56 13.16 -13.69
C SER A 164 0.65 14.07 -13.45
N GLN A 165 0.63 15.28 -14.04
CA GLN A 165 1.64 16.31 -13.74
C GLN A 165 1.66 16.74 -12.26
N ASP A 166 0.55 16.56 -11.54
CA ASP A 166 0.39 17.00 -10.16
C ASP A 166 0.85 15.95 -9.15
N GLY A 167 1.10 14.72 -9.60
CA GLY A 167 1.60 13.63 -8.76
C GLY A 167 1.11 12.27 -9.20
N PHE A 168 1.14 11.32 -8.26
CA PHE A 168 0.60 9.98 -8.45
C PHE A 168 -0.08 9.50 -7.16
N GLY A 169 -0.82 8.40 -7.27
CA GLY A 169 -1.38 7.70 -6.13
C GLY A 169 -1.81 6.29 -6.49
N PHE A 170 -2.10 5.50 -5.47
CA PHE A 170 -2.68 4.17 -5.59
C PHE A 170 -4.11 4.18 -5.05
N SER A 171 -5.01 3.38 -5.64
CA SER A 171 -6.40 3.26 -5.15
C SER A 171 -6.50 2.71 -3.72
N SER A 172 -5.48 2.00 -3.26
CA SER A 172 -5.34 1.56 -1.87
C SER A 172 -5.08 2.72 -0.90
N ASP A 173 -4.41 3.79 -1.32
CA ASP A 173 -3.98 4.86 -0.41
C ASP A 173 -5.18 5.48 0.34
N GLY A 174 -5.13 5.50 1.67
CA GLY A 174 -6.15 6.02 2.57
C GLY A 174 -7.43 5.18 2.67
N HIS A 175 -7.42 3.92 2.22
CA HIS A 175 -8.59 3.05 2.20
C HIS A 175 -9.18 2.81 3.59
N THR A 176 -8.35 2.44 4.57
CA THR A 176 -8.78 2.19 5.95
C THR A 176 -9.42 3.43 6.55
N LYS A 177 -8.85 4.60 6.32
CA LYS A 177 -9.42 5.88 6.76
C LYS A 177 -10.80 6.12 6.15
N ARG A 178 -11.01 5.87 4.85
CA ARG A 178 -12.32 6.01 4.19
C ARG A 178 -13.38 5.07 4.78
N ILE A 179 -13.01 3.85 5.15
CA ILE A 179 -13.94 2.92 5.82
C ILE A 179 -14.35 3.46 7.19
N ILE A 180 -13.39 3.99 7.95
CA ILE A 180 -13.68 4.60 9.26
C ILE A 180 -14.65 5.77 9.10
N GLU A 181 -14.38 6.67 8.15
CA GLU A 181 -15.20 7.86 7.91
C GLU A 181 -16.63 7.50 7.45
N SER A 182 -16.77 6.60 6.48
CA SER A 182 -18.09 6.14 6.02
C SER A 182 -18.91 5.44 7.10
N THR A 183 -18.26 4.64 7.96
CA THR A 183 -18.94 3.98 9.11
C THR A 183 -19.35 4.99 10.18
N SER A 184 -18.62 6.11 10.30
CA SER A 184 -18.94 7.19 11.24
C SER A 184 -20.18 7.98 10.80
N GLU A 185 -20.28 8.26 9.49
CA GLU A 185 -21.41 8.99 8.90
C GLU A 185 -22.73 8.20 8.97
N ASP A 186 -22.69 6.87 8.77
CA ASP A 186 -23.87 6.00 8.89
C ASP A 186 -24.44 5.92 10.32
N THR A 187 -23.67 6.31 11.34
CA THR A 187 -24.16 6.41 12.73
C THR A 187 -24.71 7.80 13.09
N GLY A 188 -24.58 8.78 12.20
CA GLY A 188 -24.97 10.17 12.41
C GLY A 188 -26.43 10.52 12.09
N ASP A 189 -27.20 9.65 11.42
CA ASP A 189 -28.54 9.97 10.90
C ASP A 189 -29.67 9.06 11.43
N ASN A 190 -29.60 8.66 12.70
CA ASN A 190 -30.68 7.93 13.37
C ASN A 190 -31.13 8.59 14.69
N SER A 191 -31.11 9.92 14.74
CA SER A 191 -31.70 10.69 15.84
C SER A 191 -32.67 11.76 15.36
N ASN A 192 -33.56 11.40 14.41
CA ASN A 192 -34.84 12.06 14.18
C ASN A 192 -35.78 11.21 13.30
N GLN A 193 -36.39 10.17 13.87
CA GLN A 193 -37.74 9.72 13.49
C GLN A 193 -38.50 9.27 14.74
#